data_AF-A0A523XYE1-F1
#
_entry.id   AF-A0A523XYE1-F1
#
_cell.length_a   1.000
_cell.length_b   1.000
_cell.length_c   1.000
_cell.angle_alpha   90.00
_cell.angle_beta   90.00
_cell.angle_gamma   90.00
#
_symmetry.space_group_name_H-M   'P 1'
#
loop_
_entity.id
_entity.type
_entity.pdbx_description
1 polymer ?
#
loop_
_entity_poly.entity_id
_entity_poly.type
_entity_poly.pdbx_seq_one_letter_code
_entity_poly.pdbx_strand_id
1 'polypeptide(L)'
;MPVNAEKEISKLWRALHGAQGEICKTFYRWREVAIEFAGPDVKPLDVGLKAAEMMGRDIGKGFLPRLNYLKGEEGFMMGLGRGLAGIWATEGGIAFAEKGENPSEVFVKCTRCPWPTAAKEFGVPMEEVALTRERLFQAILEDASVFFNINLKIEMLKAIPRGEGEYLLRLYKEN
;
A
#
# COMPACT_ATOMS: atom_id res chain seq x y z
N MET A 1 -3.24 42.96 0.42
CA MET A 1 -3.93 42.27 -0.69
C MET A 1 -4.65 41.05 -0.14
N PRO A 2 -5.92 40.80 -0.49
CA PRO A 2 -6.60 39.57 -0.09
C PRO A 2 -5.91 38.35 -0.73
N VAL A 3 -5.84 37.25 0.01
CA VAL A 3 -5.31 35.97 -0.49
C VAL A 3 -6.23 35.46 -1.60
N ASN A 4 -5.66 35.12 -2.76
CA ASN A 4 -6.39 34.41 -3.80
C ASN A 4 -6.42 32.92 -3.46
N ALA A 5 -7.51 32.46 -2.84
CA ALA A 5 -7.66 31.09 -2.38
C ALA A 5 -7.55 30.07 -3.52
N GLU A 6 -8.15 30.34 -4.68
CA GLU A 6 -8.11 29.44 -5.84
C GLU A 6 -6.69 29.22 -6.36
N LYS A 7 -5.90 30.30 -6.42
CA LYS A 7 -4.48 30.24 -6.83
C LYS A 7 -3.67 29.39 -5.85
N GLU A 8 -3.85 29.59 -4.55
CA GLU A 8 -3.11 28.83 -3.53
C GLU A 8 -3.53 27.36 -3.50
N ILE A 9 -4.82 27.05 -3.61
CA ILE A 9 -5.32 25.67 -3.72
C ILE A 9 -4.73 24.98 -4.95
N SER A 10 -4.78 25.64 -6.12
CA SER A 10 -4.22 25.10 -7.37
C SER A 10 -2.72 24.86 -7.30
N LYS A 11 -1.99 25.70 -6.55
CA LYS A 11 -0.55 25.52 -6.30
C LYS A 11 -0.29 24.30 -5.43
N LEU A 12 -0.99 24.16 -4.30
CA LEU A 12 -0.87 23.01 -3.41
C LEU A 12 -1.24 21.70 -4.10
N TRP A 13 -2.31 21.72 -4.90
CA TRP A 13 -2.78 20.57 -5.66
C TRP A 13 -1.73 20.08 -6.66
N ARG A 14 -1.09 21.00 -7.40
CA ARG A 14 0.01 20.65 -8.31
C ARG A 14 1.23 20.10 -7.57
N ALA A 15 1.59 20.68 -6.42
CA ALA A 15 2.70 20.20 -5.61
C ALA A 15 2.44 18.79 -5.07
N LEU A 16 1.22 18.51 -4.59
CA LEU A 16 0.80 17.19 -4.13
C LEU A 16 0.93 16.15 -5.25
N HIS A 17 0.41 16.43 -6.45
CA HIS A 17 0.52 15.51 -7.57
C HIS A 17 1.95 15.31 -8.06
N GLY A 18 2.78 16.36 -8.01
CA GLY A 18 4.22 16.23 -8.26
C GLY A 18 4.88 15.26 -7.27
N ALA A 19 4.60 15.42 -5.97
CA ALA A 19 5.12 14.51 -4.94
C ALA A 19 4.62 13.07 -5.12
N GLN A 20 3.33 12.88 -5.39
CA GLN A 20 2.73 11.57 -5.68
C GLN A 20 3.40 10.87 -6.88
N GLY A 21 3.69 11.63 -7.94
CA GLY A 21 4.42 11.12 -9.11
C GLY A 21 5.83 10.63 -8.78
N GLU A 22 6.53 11.30 -7.86
CA GLU A 22 7.89 10.94 -7.48
C GLU A 22 7.98 9.80 -6.45
N ILE A 23 6.96 9.59 -5.62
CA ILE A 23 6.96 8.51 -4.60
C ILE A 23 7.20 7.14 -5.26
N CYS A 24 6.40 6.80 -6.28
CA CYS A 24 6.50 5.50 -6.94
C CYS A 24 7.81 5.36 -7.73
N LYS A 25 8.25 6.43 -8.40
CA LYS A 25 9.49 6.42 -9.20
C LYS A 25 10.72 6.29 -8.30
N THR A 26 10.71 6.95 -7.15
CA THR A 26 11.82 6.88 -6.18
C THR A 26 12.04 5.45 -5.70
N PHE A 27 10.97 4.68 -5.45
CA PHE A 27 11.09 3.26 -5.12
C PHE A 27 11.85 2.49 -6.21
N TYR A 28 11.47 2.64 -7.48
CA TYR A 28 12.12 1.90 -8.57
C TYR A 28 13.56 2.35 -8.83
N ARG A 29 13.87 3.64 -8.70
CA ARG A 29 15.26 4.13 -8.74
C ARG A 29 16.12 3.48 -7.66
N TRP A 30 15.63 3.41 -6.43
CA TRP A 30 16.36 2.75 -5.34
C TRP A 30 16.48 1.24 -5.52
N ARG A 31 15.46 0.61 -6.12
CA ARG A 31 15.51 -0.80 -6.50
C ARG A 31 16.60 -1.06 -7.54
N GLU A 32 16.73 -0.22 -8.57
CA GLU A 32 17.81 -0.33 -9.57
C GLU A 32 19.19 -0.19 -8.92
N VAL A 33 19.38 0.83 -8.07
CA VAL A 33 20.63 1.00 -7.31
C VAL A 33 20.94 -0.24 -6.46
N ALA A 34 19.95 -0.81 -5.78
CA ALA A 34 20.12 -1.99 -4.95
C ALA A 34 20.49 -3.24 -5.78
N ILE A 35 19.91 -3.40 -6.97
CA ILE A 35 20.24 -4.50 -7.88
C ILE A 35 21.68 -4.38 -8.37
N GLU A 36 22.07 -3.20 -8.85
CA GLU A 36 23.44 -2.93 -9.32
C GLU A 36 24.49 -3.15 -8.21
N PHE A 37 24.16 -2.76 -6.98
CA PHE A 37 25.05 -2.95 -5.84
C PHE A 37 25.15 -4.41 -5.37
N ALA A 38 24.06 -5.19 -5.45
CA ALA A 38 24.03 -6.58 -5.00
C ALA A 38 24.80 -7.55 -5.93
N GLY A 39 25.07 -7.15 -7.17
CA GLY A 39 25.85 -7.92 -8.14
C GLY A 39 25.00 -8.85 -9.02
N PRO A 40 25.64 -9.57 -9.97
CA PRO A 40 24.96 -10.21 -11.09
C PRO A 40 24.07 -11.40 -10.73
N ASP A 41 24.27 -12.02 -9.57
CA ASP A 41 23.50 -13.19 -9.13
C ASP A 41 22.19 -12.83 -8.43
N VAL A 42 21.95 -11.54 -8.17
CA VAL A 42 20.74 -11.09 -7.50
C VAL A 42 19.52 -11.23 -8.41
N LYS A 43 18.42 -11.76 -7.87
CA LYS A 43 17.13 -11.75 -8.57
C LYS A 43 16.42 -10.43 -8.27
N PRO A 44 16.05 -9.63 -9.29
CA PRO A 44 15.37 -8.35 -9.08
C PRO A 44 14.09 -8.46 -8.24
N LEU A 45 13.33 -9.55 -8.39
CA LEU A 45 12.12 -9.81 -7.60
C LEU A 45 12.41 -9.93 -6.10
N ASP A 46 13.51 -10.60 -5.72
CA ASP A 46 13.87 -10.80 -4.31
C ASP A 46 14.19 -9.45 -3.64
N VAL A 47 14.83 -8.53 -4.38
CA VAL A 47 15.07 -7.15 -3.94
C VAL A 47 13.75 -6.41 -3.73
N GLY A 48 12.84 -6.48 -4.70
CA GLY A 48 11.52 -5.85 -4.61
C GLY A 48 10.71 -6.36 -3.42
N LEU A 49 10.65 -7.68 -3.24
CA LEU A 49 9.94 -8.33 -2.13
C LEU A 49 10.54 -7.96 -0.77
N LYS A 50 11.88 -7.90 -0.68
CA LYS A 50 12.54 -7.53 0.58
C LYS A 50 12.31 -6.06 0.92
N ALA A 51 12.36 -5.17 -0.07
CA ALA A 51 12.03 -3.76 0.11
C ALA A 51 10.57 -3.59 0.58
N ALA A 52 9.63 -4.29 -0.06
CA ALA A 52 8.22 -4.28 0.33
C ALA A 52 7.99 -4.78 1.77
N GLU A 53 8.65 -5.86 2.19
CA GLU A 53 8.62 -6.35 3.56
C GLU A 53 9.09 -5.28 4.56
N MET A 54 10.26 -4.70 4.32
CA MET A 54 10.87 -3.74 5.25
C MET A 54 10.02 -2.47 5.36
N MET A 55 9.58 -1.93 4.22
CA MET A 55 8.65 -0.79 4.18
C MET A 55 7.34 -1.11 4.89
N GLY A 56 6.77 -2.30 4.65
CA GLY A 56 5.53 -2.72 5.29
C GLY A 56 5.63 -2.76 6.81
N ARG A 57 6.72 -3.31 7.36
CA ARG A 57 6.96 -3.28 8.82
C ARG A 57 7.01 -1.86 9.37
N ASP A 58 7.75 -0.96 8.71
CA ASP A 58 7.86 0.41 9.20
C ASP A 58 6.54 1.19 9.10
N ILE A 59 5.76 0.96 8.03
CA ILE A 59 4.40 1.50 7.92
C ILE A 59 3.50 0.94 9.01
N GLY A 60 3.57 -0.37 9.28
CA GLY A 60 2.78 -1.05 10.31
C GLY A 60 2.99 -0.46 11.70
N LYS A 61 4.24 -0.19 12.09
CA LYS A 61 4.57 0.52 13.34
C LYS A 61 3.89 1.89 13.41
N GLY A 62 3.84 2.61 12.28
CA GLY A 62 3.17 3.91 12.17
C GLY A 62 1.64 3.84 12.31
N PHE A 63 1.03 2.67 12.13
CA PHE A 63 -0.42 2.48 12.30
C PHE A 63 -0.80 2.21 13.76
N LEU A 64 0.06 1.57 14.55
CA LEU A 64 -0.27 1.14 15.92
C LEU A 64 -0.93 2.22 16.79
N PRO A 65 -0.44 3.48 16.82
CA PRO A 65 -1.07 4.52 17.65
C PRO A 65 -2.47 4.96 17.19
N ARG A 66 -2.83 4.66 15.93
CA ARG A 66 -4.09 5.07 15.29
C ARG A 66 -5.14 3.95 15.31
N LEU A 67 -4.72 2.71 15.58
CA LEU A 67 -5.61 1.57 15.70
C LEU A 67 -6.19 1.52 17.13
N ASN A 68 -7.49 1.28 17.24
CA ASN A 68 -8.19 1.29 18.53
C ASN A 68 -9.14 0.10 18.63
N TYR A 69 -8.71 -0.92 19.36
CA TYR A 69 -9.51 -2.12 19.58
C TYR A 69 -10.72 -1.89 20.51
N LEU A 70 -10.74 -0.82 21.31
CA LEU A 70 -11.89 -0.46 22.15
C LEU A 70 -13.13 -0.09 21.34
N LYS A 71 -12.98 0.17 20.03
CA LYS A 71 -14.10 0.39 19.09
C LYS A 71 -14.79 -0.92 18.68
N GLY A 72 -14.42 -2.06 19.27
CA GLY A 72 -14.88 -3.37 18.87
C GLY A 72 -14.17 -3.88 17.62
N GLU A 73 -14.33 -5.17 17.34
CA GLU A 73 -13.65 -5.86 16.24
C GLU A 73 -13.96 -5.23 14.88
N GLU A 74 -15.23 -4.96 14.59
CA GLU A 74 -15.65 -4.31 13.34
C GLU A 74 -15.01 -2.91 13.18
N GLY A 75 -15.01 -2.11 14.25
CA GLY A 75 -14.43 -0.77 14.25
C GLY A 75 -12.92 -0.79 14.06
N PHE A 76 -12.24 -1.78 14.67
CA PHE A 76 -10.82 -2.03 14.49
C PHE A 76 -10.50 -2.44 13.05
N MET A 77 -11.19 -3.46 12.52
CA MET A 77 -10.96 -3.98 11.17
C MET A 77 -11.20 -2.91 10.10
N MET A 78 -12.28 -2.14 10.23
CA MET A 78 -12.55 -1.03 9.32
C MET A 78 -11.51 0.09 9.44
N GLY A 79 -11.02 0.38 10.64
CA GLY A 79 -9.94 1.33 10.85
C GLY A 79 -8.65 0.91 10.15
N LEU A 80 -8.27 -0.37 10.31
CA LEU A 80 -7.11 -0.96 9.66
C LEU A 80 -7.26 -0.98 8.13
N GLY A 81 -8.38 -1.47 7.60
CA GLY A 81 -8.63 -1.49 6.16
C GLY A 81 -8.62 -0.10 5.53
N ARG A 82 -9.16 0.92 6.21
CA ARG A 82 -9.06 2.32 5.77
C ARG A 82 -7.63 2.85 5.81
N GLY A 83 -6.84 2.45 6.81
CA GLY A 83 -5.41 2.74 6.87
C GLY A 83 -4.66 2.18 5.66
N LEU A 84 -4.91 0.92 5.31
CA LEU A 84 -4.33 0.27 4.14
C LEU A 84 -4.75 0.97 2.84
N ALA A 85 -6.04 1.30 2.69
CA ALA A 85 -6.53 2.09 1.54
C ALA A 85 -5.87 3.48 1.47
N GLY A 86 -5.62 4.11 2.63
CA GLY A 86 -4.97 5.41 2.74
C GLY A 86 -3.54 5.43 2.17
N ILE A 87 -2.82 4.31 2.17
CA ILE A 87 -1.49 4.20 1.55
C ILE A 87 -1.57 4.54 0.06
N TRP A 88 -2.55 3.98 -0.66
CA TRP A 88 -2.76 4.35 -2.07
C TRP A 88 -3.12 5.82 -2.24
N ALA A 89 -3.95 6.38 -1.36
CA ALA A 89 -4.30 7.80 -1.46
C ALA A 89 -3.07 8.70 -1.33
N THR A 90 -2.13 8.37 -0.43
CA THR A 90 -0.83 9.05 -0.31
C THR A 90 0.00 8.94 -1.58
N GLU A 91 -0.08 7.82 -2.29
CA GLU A 91 0.65 7.56 -3.54
C GLU A 91 -0.04 8.16 -4.78
N GLY A 92 -1.26 8.70 -4.65
CA GLY A 92 -2.05 9.25 -5.78
C GLY A 92 -3.01 8.26 -6.43
N GLY A 93 -3.27 7.13 -5.78
CA GLY A 93 -4.30 6.17 -6.14
C GLY A 93 -5.68 6.52 -5.60
N ILE A 94 -6.69 5.77 -6.05
CA ILE A 94 -8.07 5.81 -5.55
C ILE A 94 -8.36 4.46 -4.93
N ALA A 95 -8.56 4.46 -3.62
CA ALA A 95 -8.79 3.25 -2.84
C ALA A 95 -9.75 3.51 -1.68
N PHE A 96 -10.44 2.45 -1.26
CA PHE A 96 -11.42 2.47 -0.18
C PHE A 96 -11.51 1.10 0.48
N ALA A 97 -12.15 1.06 1.64
CA ALA A 97 -12.40 -0.16 2.39
C ALA A 97 -13.90 -0.38 2.57
N GLU A 98 -14.37 -1.60 2.31
CA GLU A 98 -15.75 -2.04 2.42
C GLU A 98 -15.84 -3.14 3.46
N LYS A 99 -16.95 -3.19 4.21
CA LYS A 99 -17.19 -4.27 5.17
C LYS A 99 -17.38 -5.59 4.41
N GLY A 100 -16.85 -6.68 4.97
CA GLY A 100 -17.22 -8.02 4.56
C GLY A 100 -18.57 -8.44 5.16
N GLU A 101 -18.87 -9.75 5.07
CA GLU A 101 -20.10 -10.29 5.65
C GLU A 101 -20.05 -10.32 7.18
N ASN A 102 -18.83 -10.44 7.74
CA ASN A 102 -18.60 -10.64 9.17
C ASN A 102 -17.78 -9.46 9.76
N PRO A 103 -17.90 -9.18 11.07
CA PRO A 103 -17.13 -8.12 11.76
C PRO A 103 -15.61 -8.23 11.60
N SER A 104 -15.13 -9.45 11.38
CA SER A 104 -13.72 -9.83 11.26
C SER A 104 -13.19 -9.78 9.83
N GLU A 105 -13.94 -9.19 8.89
CA GLU A 105 -13.61 -9.19 7.46
C GLU A 105 -13.84 -7.81 6.83
N VAL A 106 -12.86 -7.37 6.04
CA VAL A 106 -12.89 -6.11 5.30
C VAL A 106 -12.26 -6.33 3.93
N PHE A 107 -12.89 -5.79 2.89
CA PHE A 107 -12.33 -5.73 1.55
C PHE A 107 -11.66 -4.38 1.31
N VAL A 108 -10.38 -4.39 0.95
CA VAL A 108 -9.63 -3.20 0.56
C VAL A 108 -9.54 -3.17 -0.96
N LYS A 109 -10.06 -2.11 -1.58
CA LYS A 109 -10.19 -1.99 -3.02
C LYS A 109 -9.42 -0.80 -3.53
N CYS A 110 -8.72 -0.96 -4.65
CA CYS A 110 -8.08 0.14 -5.36
C CYS A 110 -8.44 0.08 -6.85
N THR A 111 -9.16 1.09 -7.33
CA THR A 111 -9.63 1.19 -8.72
C THR A 111 -8.68 2.00 -9.60
N ARG A 112 -7.75 2.74 -8.99
CA ARG A 112 -6.68 3.45 -9.70
C ARG A 112 -5.40 3.33 -8.90
N CYS A 113 -4.43 2.58 -9.43
CA CYS A 113 -3.13 2.40 -8.82
C CYS A 113 -2.04 3.06 -9.71
N PRO A 114 -1.17 3.92 -9.15
CA PRO A 114 -0.10 4.59 -9.92
C PRO A 114 1.12 3.68 -10.18
N TRP A 115 1.30 2.61 -9.40
CA TRP A 115 2.47 1.74 -9.45
C TRP A 115 2.72 1.04 -10.79
N PRO A 116 1.70 0.50 -11.50
CA PRO A 116 1.92 -0.12 -12.80
C PRO A 116 2.50 0.85 -13.84
N THR A 117 2.10 2.13 -13.79
CA THR A 117 2.64 3.15 -14.69
C THR A 117 4.10 3.41 -14.39
N ALA A 118 4.46 3.62 -13.12
CA ALA A 118 5.84 3.80 -12.72
C ALA A 118 6.68 2.56 -13.07
N ALA A 119 6.21 1.35 -12.77
CA ALA A 119 6.91 0.10 -13.09
C ALA A 119 7.28 -0.02 -14.57
N LYS A 120 6.38 0.37 -15.47
CA LYS A 120 6.62 0.37 -16.92
C LYS A 120 7.76 1.30 -17.32
N GLU A 121 7.90 2.47 -16.69
CA GLU A 121 9.00 3.41 -16.97
C GLU A 121 10.38 2.79 -16.65
N PHE A 122 10.44 1.85 -15.71
CA PHE A 122 11.66 1.18 -15.26
C PHE A 122 11.78 -0.28 -15.74
N GLY A 123 10.94 -0.71 -16.69
CA GLY A 123 10.99 -2.07 -17.24
C GLY A 123 10.68 -3.18 -16.24
N VAL A 124 9.98 -2.88 -15.13
CA VAL A 124 9.69 -3.86 -14.07
C VAL A 124 8.49 -4.73 -14.46
N PRO A 125 8.55 -6.08 -14.29
CA PRO A 125 7.44 -6.96 -14.58
C PRO A 125 6.18 -6.63 -13.75
N MET A 126 5.00 -6.67 -14.38
CA MET A 126 3.73 -6.40 -13.69
C MET A 126 3.46 -7.36 -12.52
N GLU A 127 3.90 -8.61 -12.62
CA GLU A 127 3.75 -9.59 -11.54
C GLU A 127 4.54 -9.18 -10.30
N GLU A 128 5.72 -8.58 -10.46
CA GLU A 128 6.46 -8.05 -9.32
C GLU A 128 5.69 -6.92 -8.62
N VAL A 129 4.99 -6.05 -9.37
CA VAL A 129 4.15 -4.99 -8.81
C VAL A 129 3.03 -5.57 -7.93
N ALA A 130 2.41 -6.66 -8.39
CA ALA A 130 1.34 -7.33 -7.65
C ALA A 130 1.88 -8.00 -6.37
N LEU A 131 2.96 -8.78 -6.50
CA LEU A 131 3.55 -9.52 -5.38
C LEU A 131 4.15 -8.60 -4.31
N THR A 132 4.82 -7.52 -4.71
CA THR A 132 5.39 -6.54 -3.76
C THR A 132 4.30 -5.79 -3.02
N ARG A 133 3.17 -5.46 -3.66
CA ARG A 133 2.01 -4.85 -2.98
C ARG A 133 1.40 -5.79 -1.94
N GLU A 134 1.19 -7.05 -2.29
CA GLU A 134 0.68 -8.05 -1.37
C GLU A 134 1.65 -8.27 -0.19
N ARG A 135 2.95 -8.45 -0.46
CA ARG A 135 3.97 -8.63 0.57
C ARG A 135 4.05 -7.44 1.52
N LEU A 136 3.95 -6.21 1.02
CA LEU A 136 3.94 -4.99 1.82
C LEU A 136 2.77 -4.98 2.81
N PHE A 137 1.57 -5.31 2.34
CA PHE A 137 0.41 -5.37 3.23
C PHE A 137 0.48 -6.53 4.22
N GLN A 138 0.96 -7.70 3.81
CA GLN A 138 1.21 -8.81 4.75
C GLN A 138 2.19 -8.39 5.85
N ALA A 139 3.27 -7.69 5.50
CA ALA A 139 4.26 -7.23 6.46
C ALA A 139 3.72 -6.16 7.45
N ILE A 140 2.81 -5.29 7.00
CA ILE A 140 2.11 -4.35 7.90
C ILE A 140 1.34 -5.09 9.00
N LEU A 141 0.74 -6.24 8.66
CA LEU A 141 -0.07 -7.01 9.60
C LEU A 141 0.77 -7.79 10.62
N GLU A 142 2.05 -8.04 10.37
CA GLU A 142 2.93 -8.76 11.30
C GLU A 142 2.95 -8.05 12.67
N ASP A 143 3.28 -6.76 12.69
CA ASP A 143 3.38 -5.98 13.95
C ASP A 143 2.01 -5.71 14.57
N ALA A 144 0.98 -5.43 13.75
CA ALA A 144 -0.38 -5.23 14.24
C ALA A 144 -0.93 -6.50 14.92
N SER A 145 -0.63 -7.67 14.36
CA SER A 145 -1.06 -8.95 14.92
C SER A 145 -0.44 -9.21 16.28
N VAL A 146 0.87 -8.96 16.40
CA VAL A 146 1.60 -9.13 17.67
C VAL A 146 1.11 -8.13 18.71
N PHE A 147 0.95 -6.85 18.35
CA PHE A 147 0.59 -5.80 19.29
C PHE A 147 -0.82 -5.98 19.88
N PHE A 148 -1.80 -6.33 19.05
CA PHE A 148 -3.18 -6.53 19.49
C PHE A 148 -3.47 -7.97 19.93
N ASN A 149 -2.52 -8.90 19.74
CA ASN A 149 -2.71 -10.34 19.95
C ASN A 149 -3.90 -10.90 19.15
N ILE A 150 -3.94 -10.57 17.86
CA ILE A 150 -4.98 -10.97 16.90
C ILE A 150 -4.28 -11.51 15.66
N ASN A 151 -4.58 -12.72 15.22
CA ASN A 151 -3.98 -13.27 14.00
C ASN A 151 -4.64 -12.64 12.76
N LEU A 152 -4.03 -11.58 12.20
CA LEU A 152 -4.54 -10.88 11.02
C LEU A 152 -3.88 -11.41 9.75
N LYS A 153 -4.68 -11.59 8.70
CA LYS A 153 -4.25 -12.02 7.37
C LYS A 153 -4.79 -11.09 6.30
N ILE A 154 -4.05 -11.00 5.21
CA ILE A 154 -4.51 -10.35 3.98
C ILE A 154 -4.10 -11.15 2.77
N GLU A 155 -5.06 -11.38 1.88
CA GLU A 155 -4.87 -12.08 0.61
C GLU A 155 -5.30 -11.18 -0.56
N MET A 156 -4.53 -11.20 -1.64
CA MET A 156 -4.87 -10.52 -2.88
C MET A 156 -5.74 -11.41 -3.76
N LEU A 157 -7.00 -11.01 -3.94
CA LEU A 157 -7.98 -11.72 -4.78
C LEU A 157 -7.95 -11.24 -6.23
N LYS A 158 -7.66 -9.95 -6.44
CA LYS A 158 -7.48 -9.35 -7.77
C LYS A 158 -6.36 -8.33 -7.76
N ALA A 159 -5.73 -8.13 -8.92
CA ALA A 159 -4.68 -7.14 -9.10
C ALA A 159 -4.77 -6.42 -10.46
N ILE A 160 -4.68 -5.09 -10.44
CA ILE A 160 -4.56 -4.27 -11.67
C ILE A 160 -3.40 -4.74 -12.57
N PRO A 161 -2.18 -5.04 -12.06
CA PRO A 161 -1.07 -5.49 -12.90
C PRO A 161 -1.36 -6.83 -13.62
N ARG A 162 -2.30 -7.64 -13.11
CA ARG A 162 -2.73 -8.90 -13.73
C ARG A 162 -3.88 -8.73 -14.74
N GLY A 163 -4.32 -7.49 -14.98
CA GLY A 163 -5.37 -7.18 -15.95
C GLY A 163 -6.80 -7.23 -15.40
N GLU A 164 -6.96 -7.28 -14.08
CA GLU A 164 -8.27 -7.52 -13.44
C GLU A 164 -9.07 -6.25 -13.12
N GLY A 165 -8.60 -5.08 -13.59
CA GLY A 165 -9.30 -3.79 -13.50
C GLY A 165 -9.27 -3.11 -12.12
N GLU A 166 -9.07 -3.86 -11.04
CA GLU A 166 -8.92 -3.35 -9.68
C GLU A 166 -7.96 -4.22 -8.86
N TYR A 167 -7.42 -3.65 -7.78
CA TYR A 167 -6.97 -4.47 -6.67
C TYR A 167 -8.16 -4.76 -5.77
N LEU A 168 -8.32 -6.03 -5.41
CA LEU A 168 -9.24 -6.47 -4.37
C LEU A 168 -8.43 -7.31 -3.40
N LEU A 169 -8.32 -6.85 -2.15
CA LEU A 169 -7.70 -7.62 -1.08
C LEU A 169 -8.71 -7.89 0.01
N ARG A 170 -8.64 -9.09 0.57
CA ARG A 170 -9.44 -9.50 1.70
C ARG A 170 -8.58 -9.47 2.94
N LEU A 171 -8.88 -8.55 3.85
CA LEU A 171 -8.30 -8.45 5.19
C LEU A 171 -9.24 -9.19 6.15
N TYR A 172 -8.70 -10.16 6.90
CA TYR A 172 -9.50 -10.93 7.84
C TYR A 172 -8.70 -11.34 9.07
N LYS A 173 -9.42 -11.69 10.14
CA LYS A 173 -8.85 -12.37 11.30
C LYS A 173 -8.93 -13.88 11.08
N GLU A 174 -7.80 -14.56 11.19
CA GLU A 174 -7.71 -16.02 11.13
C GLU A 174 -7.94 -16.60 12.54
N ASN A 175 -8.79 -17.61 12.62
CA ASN A 175 -9.18 -18.27 13.88
C ASN A 175 -8.09 -19.21 14.40
#